data_AF-A0A3A1N5E3-F1
#
_entry.id   AF-A0A3A1N5E3-F1
#
_cell.length_a   1.000
_cell.length_b   1.000
_cell.length_c   1.000
_cell.angle_alpha   90.00
_cell.angle_beta   90.00
_cell.angle_gamma   90.00
#
_symmetry.space_group_name_H-M   'P 1'
#
loop_
_entity.id
_entity.type
_entity.pdbx_description
1 polymer ?
#
loop_
_entity_poly.entity_id
_entity_poly.type
_entity_poly.pdbx_seq_one_letter_code
_entity_poly.pdbx_strand_id
1 'polypeptide(L)'
;MKTFLALSLTLLTSIFGFSQTYYETSWISGEIKYTALVIFYEDSEALVRVKYYNNGSDKLANFGCSYKNFTKSDGTIDKFLDGTNASIVRGSSESSYSADNFYLKDIGNGNYQAYTVDDNGFSGGDITQYMKPMLYWVKLNPDALTKGYLDDYFDEKETIFQLLVFLNKGELSYPVKDNAVTVLANGIDQKPLWAAVMDKNSSLNYSEQRIKESNSYPSDWIKNQWSEGFYITSMDFDDSKNTFVVLMSKGYGFGPQSWKKSSTFPKDWITEKWNDDYSITSMTNGGGNWYVVMNKSTGFETQRWKTSYDIPRDWIIDNWNENYAITSATYGNGLWALSMSKASKLGAQTWKTQVEYPSDWIIERADKGYSITSMTYGDGMWLVVMSKNPTNTTNRSGISYQDIPIDWILKNAQY
;
A
#
# COMPACT_ATOMS: atom_id res chain seq x y z
N MET A 1 15.42 16.44 10.50
CA MET A 1 15.49 15.16 9.75
C MET A 1 15.17 13.93 10.61
N LYS A 2 15.83 13.68 11.75
CA LYS A 2 15.54 12.50 12.61
C LYS A 2 14.13 12.48 13.23
N THR A 3 13.57 13.64 13.59
CA THR A 3 12.23 13.78 14.17
C THR A 3 11.10 13.66 13.13
N PHE A 4 11.29 14.16 11.91
CA PHE A 4 10.32 14.00 10.81
C PHE A 4 10.21 12.54 10.36
N LEU A 5 11.34 11.81 10.33
CA LEU A 5 11.34 10.38 10.05
C LEU A 5 10.59 9.58 11.13
N ALA A 6 10.63 10.04 12.38
CA ALA A 6 9.85 9.43 13.46
C ALA A 6 8.35 9.75 13.30
N LEU A 7 7.99 11.01 13.06
CA LEU A 7 6.59 11.44 12.89
C LEU A 7 5.93 10.79 11.66
N SER A 8 6.65 10.68 10.53
CA SER A 8 6.13 9.99 9.34
C SER A 8 5.97 8.49 9.57
N LEU A 9 6.84 7.88 10.40
CA LEU A 9 6.79 6.45 10.74
C LEU A 9 5.64 6.13 11.71
N THR A 10 5.35 6.99 12.68
CA THR A 10 4.16 6.87 13.55
C THR A 10 2.88 7.10 12.75
N LEU A 11 2.88 8.07 11.82
CA LEU A 11 1.76 8.31 10.92
C LEU A 11 1.47 7.08 10.03
N LEU A 12 2.51 6.50 9.43
CA LEU A 12 2.40 5.32 8.56
C LEU A 12 1.76 4.11 9.24
N THR A 13 2.04 3.90 10.52
CA THR A 13 1.51 2.76 11.29
C THR A 13 0.11 3.00 11.85
N SER A 14 -0.27 4.25 12.10
CA SER A 14 -1.60 4.64 12.61
C SER A 14 -2.64 4.82 11.50
N ILE A 15 -2.23 5.10 10.25
CA ILE A 15 -3.12 5.25 9.09
C ILE A 15 -3.95 3.98 8.79
N PHE A 16 -3.51 2.79 9.22
CA PHE A 16 -4.25 1.55 8.98
C PHE A 16 -5.04 1.05 10.21
N GLY A 17 -4.90 1.71 11.38
CA GLY A 17 -5.49 1.26 12.65
C GLY A 17 -6.71 2.05 13.13
N PHE A 18 -6.88 3.29 12.68
CA PHE A 18 -7.95 4.19 13.11
C PHE A 18 -8.69 4.82 11.92
N SER A 19 -9.90 5.32 12.12
CA SER A 19 -10.59 6.13 11.11
C SER A 19 -9.91 7.50 11.04
N GLN A 20 -9.10 7.77 10.01
CA GLN A 20 -8.56 9.12 9.82
C GLN A 20 -9.69 10.13 9.64
N THR A 21 -9.52 11.30 10.24
CA THR A 21 -10.40 12.43 9.93
C THR A 21 -9.60 13.59 9.37
N TYR A 22 -10.11 14.14 8.28
CA TYR A 22 -9.46 15.18 7.51
C TYR A 22 -10.23 16.48 7.67
N TYR A 23 -9.52 17.58 7.89
CA TYR A 23 -10.10 18.90 7.95
C TYR A 23 -9.32 19.86 7.06
N GLU A 24 -10.02 20.81 6.45
CA GLU A 24 -9.40 22.01 5.91
C GLU A 24 -9.73 23.20 6.82
N THR A 25 -8.72 24.04 7.05
CA THR A 25 -8.90 25.26 7.82
C THR A 25 -8.13 26.42 7.23
N SER A 26 -8.54 27.65 7.54
CA SER A 26 -7.85 28.85 7.09
C SER A 26 -7.95 29.96 8.12
N TRP A 27 -6.90 30.76 8.24
CA TRP A 27 -6.83 31.91 9.13
C TRP A 27 -5.95 33.01 8.53
N ILE A 28 -5.99 34.19 9.15
CA ILE A 28 -5.21 35.36 8.75
C ILE A 28 -4.31 35.74 9.93
N SER A 29 -3.02 35.93 9.67
CA SER A 29 -2.07 36.52 10.62
C SER A 29 -1.31 37.65 9.92
N GLY A 30 -1.45 38.87 10.44
CA GLY A 30 -0.99 40.07 9.73
C GLY A 30 -1.72 40.22 8.38
N GLU A 31 -0.94 40.35 7.30
CA GLU A 31 -1.44 40.45 5.93
C GLU A 31 -1.45 39.11 5.19
N ILE A 32 -1.05 38.02 5.86
CA ILE A 32 -0.87 36.71 5.24
C ILE A 32 -2.08 35.84 5.56
N LYS A 33 -2.65 35.24 4.51
CA LYS A 33 -3.64 34.17 4.61
C LYS A 33 -2.94 32.82 4.61
N TYR A 34 -3.32 31.96 5.56
CA TYR A 34 -2.87 30.60 5.68
C TYR A 34 -4.04 29.66 5.40
N THR A 35 -3.79 28.56 4.69
CA THR A 35 -4.74 27.47 4.51
C THR A 35 -4.03 26.16 4.85
N ALA A 36 -4.68 25.29 5.60
CA ALA A 36 -4.08 24.06 6.07
C ALA A 36 -4.97 22.84 5.85
N LEU A 37 -4.33 21.73 5.50
CA LEU A 37 -4.87 20.40 5.63
C LEU A 37 -4.44 19.82 6.99
N VAL A 38 -5.41 19.39 7.78
CA VAL A 38 -5.22 18.76 9.09
C VAL A 38 -5.66 17.30 8.99
N ILE A 39 -4.73 16.39 9.31
CA ILE A 39 -4.94 14.94 9.23
C ILE A 39 -4.82 14.38 10.64
N PHE A 40 -5.94 14.02 11.24
CA PHE A 40 -5.94 13.23 12.47
C PHE A 40 -5.66 11.78 12.13
N TYR A 41 -4.56 11.27 12.67
CA TYR A 41 -4.15 9.88 12.55
C TYR A 41 -4.42 9.09 13.82
N GLU A 42 -4.65 9.79 14.94
CA GLU A 42 -5.23 9.28 16.18
C GLU A 42 -6.29 10.27 16.69
N ASP A 43 -7.08 9.88 17.69
CA ASP A 43 -8.10 10.76 18.29
C ASP A 43 -7.52 12.05 18.89
N SER A 44 -6.23 12.04 19.25
CA SER A 44 -5.55 13.17 19.86
C SER A 44 -4.32 13.67 19.14
N GLU A 45 -3.93 13.07 18.02
CA GLU A 45 -2.73 13.44 17.29
C GLU A 45 -3.05 13.76 15.83
N ALA A 46 -2.51 14.89 15.35
CA ALA A 46 -2.73 15.35 13.98
C ALA A 46 -1.43 15.83 13.30
N LEU A 47 -1.35 15.62 12.00
CA LEU A 47 -0.39 16.25 11.11
C LEU A 47 -1.05 17.46 10.45
N VAL A 48 -0.36 18.60 10.45
CA VAL A 48 -0.83 19.82 9.80
C VAL A 48 0.10 20.17 8.66
N ARG A 49 -0.46 20.43 7.47
CA ARG A 49 0.25 20.92 6.28
C ARG A 49 -0.32 22.29 5.92
N VAL A 50 0.47 23.35 6.10
CA VAL A 50 0.03 24.74 5.94
C VAL A 50 0.65 25.36 4.72
N LYS A 51 -0.18 25.77 3.75
CA LYS A 51 0.24 26.56 2.60
C LYS A 51 -0.07 28.03 2.81
N TYR A 52 0.84 28.88 2.35
CA TYR A 52 0.72 30.34 2.45
C TYR A 52 1.63 31.01 1.42
N TYR A 53 1.26 32.21 0.99
CA TYR A 53 2.09 33.02 0.09
C TYR A 53 2.75 34.14 0.89
N ASN A 54 4.07 34.24 0.81
CA ASN A 54 4.82 35.27 1.51
C ASN A 54 6.08 35.67 0.73
N ASN A 55 6.39 36.96 0.69
CA ASN A 55 7.55 37.55 0.01
C ASN A 55 7.73 37.07 -1.44
N GLY A 56 6.65 37.02 -2.22
CA GLY A 56 6.72 36.68 -3.64
C GLY A 56 6.76 35.18 -3.96
N SER A 57 6.57 34.30 -2.97
CA SER A 57 6.72 32.85 -3.13
C SER A 57 5.67 32.07 -2.35
N ASP A 58 5.22 30.96 -2.93
CA ASP A 58 4.44 29.94 -2.22
C ASP A 58 5.33 29.19 -1.23
N LYS A 59 4.80 29.01 -0.03
CA LYS A 59 5.44 28.29 1.06
C LYS A 59 4.52 27.19 1.57
N LEU A 60 5.14 26.11 2.00
CA LEU A 60 4.48 24.99 2.65
C LEU A 60 5.25 24.65 3.91
N ALA A 61 4.58 24.70 5.05
CA ALA A 61 5.09 24.24 6.33
C ALA A 61 4.35 22.98 6.78
N ASN A 62 4.96 22.24 7.69
CA ASN A 62 4.31 21.15 8.40
C ASN A 62 4.64 21.20 9.89
N PHE A 63 3.75 20.68 10.71
CA PHE A 63 3.96 20.47 12.14
C PHE A 63 3.02 19.39 12.67
N GLY A 64 3.34 18.83 13.84
CA GLY A 64 2.46 17.93 14.56
C GLY A 64 1.60 18.67 15.57
N CYS A 65 0.41 18.16 15.83
CA CYS A 65 -0.48 18.65 16.88
C CYS A 65 -0.85 17.53 17.84
N SER A 66 -0.95 17.86 19.13
CA SER A 66 -1.48 16.95 20.15
C SER A 66 -2.49 17.67 21.04
N TYR A 67 -3.58 17.03 21.46
CA TYR A 67 -4.49 17.66 22.41
C TYR A 67 -3.81 17.85 23.78
N LYS A 68 -3.83 19.09 24.28
CA LYS A 68 -3.44 19.44 25.65
C LYS A 68 -4.59 20.09 26.40
N ASN A 69 -4.67 19.79 27.69
CA ASN A 69 -5.63 20.42 28.58
C ASN A 69 -5.13 21.81 29.01
N PHE A 70 -6.06 22.72 29.20
CA PHE A 70 -5.84 24.01 29.84
C PHE A 70 -7.00 24.35 30.78
N THR A 71 -6.79 25.28 31.69
CA THR A 71 -7.82 25.75 32.63
C THR A 71 -8.24 27.16 32.23
N LYS A 72 -9.54 27.37 32.06
CA LYS A 72 -10.14 28.67 31.79
C LYS A 72 -10.14 29.54 33.05
N SER A 73 -10.30 30.84 32.86
CA SER A 73 -10.37 31.83 33.94
C SER A 73 -11.53 31.58 34.93
N ASP A 74 -12.58 30.87 34.49
CA ASP A 74 -13.71 30.44 35.34
C ASP A 74 -13.47 29.11 36.09
N GLY A 75 -12.27 28.52 35.96
CA GLY A 75 -11.87 27.26 36.58
C GLY A 75 -12.26 26.00 35.81
N THR A 76 -12.97 26.12 34.69
CA THR A 76 -13.32 24.94 33.86
C THR A 76 -12.10 24.45 33.06
N ILE A 77 -12.02 23.13 32.86
CA ILE A 77 -10.95 22.50 32.07
C ILE A 77 -11.47 22.25 30.66
N ASP A 78 -10.65 22.56 29.67
CA ASP A 78 -10.91 22.27 28.26
C ASP A 78 -9.61 21.89 27.56
N LYS A 79 -9.65 21.60 26.26
CA LYS A 79 -8.49 21.18 25.48
C LYS A 79 -8.27 22.02 24.23
N PHE A 80 -7.03 22.08 23.78
CA PHE A 80 -6.62 22.69 22.52
C PHE A 80 -5.60 21.79 21.82
N LEU A 81 -5.47 21.92 20.51
CA LEU A 81 -4.43 21.28 19.71
C LEU A 81 -3.15 22.09 19.83
N ASP A 82 -2.17 21.51 20.50
CA ASP A 82 -0.84 22.09 20.73
C ASP A 82 0.08 21.75 19.56
N GLY A 83 0.47 22.76 18.79
CA GLY A 83 1.37 22.67 17.65
C GLY A 83 2.82 22.52 18.09
N THR A 84 3.56 21.59 17.48
CA THR A 84 4.96 21.33 17.81
C THR A 84 5.78 20.94 16.60
N ASN A 85 7.10 21.12 16.70
CA ASN A 85 8.08 20.63 15.72
C ASN A 85 7.86 21.14 14.28
N ALA A 86 7.52 22.42 14.13
CA ALA A 86 7.32 23.03 12.82
C ALA A 86 8.57 23.01 11.93
N SER A 87 8.36 22.76 10.64
CA SER A 87 9.42 22.83 9.63
C SER A 87 8.87 23.22 8.26
N ILE A 88 9.74 23.84 7.43
CA ILE A 88 9.42 24.18 6.05
C ILE A 88 9.59 22.94 5.15
N VAL A 89 8.57 22.65 4.35
CA VAL A 89 8.57 21.63 3.29
C VAL A 89 8.92 22.24 1.93
N ARG A 90 8.30 23.38 1.61
CA ARG A 90 8.50 24.13 0.36
C ARG A 90 8.77 25.59 0.69
N GLY A 91 9.90 26.12 0.23
CA GLY A 91 10.33 27.50 0.51
C GLY A 91 11.85 27.64 0.53
N SER A 92 12.35 28.86 0.68
CA SER A 92 13.80 29.12 0.79
C SER A 92 14.39 28.49 2.05
N SER A 93 15.69 28.16 2.04
CA SER A 93 16.41 27.59 3.18
C SER A 93 16.45 28.49 4.42
N GLU A 94 16.20 29.79 4.25
CA GLU A 94 16.13 30.77 5.35
C GLU A 94 14.72 30.90 5.95
N SER A 95 13.71 30.25 5.36
CA SER A 95 12.35 30.30 5.87
C SER A 95 12.21 29.48 7.15
N SER A 96 11.53 30.04 8.14
CA SER A 96 11.07 29.33 9.34
C SER A 96 9.55 29.44 9.48
N TYR A 97 8.98 28.55 10.28
CA TYR A 97 7.57 28.54 10.64
C TYR A 97 7.45 28.27 12.13
N SER A 98 6.58 29.01 12.82
CA SER A 98 6.19 28.72 14.20
C SER A 98 4.92 27.91 14.16
N ALA A 99 4.85 26.79 14.88
CA ALA A 99 3.61 26.02 14.92
C ALA A 99 2.48 26.90 15.46
N ASP A 100 1.26 26.68 14.95
CA ASP A 100 0.07 27.33 15.48
C ASP A 100 -0.66 26.35 16.40
N ASN A 101 -1.27 26.87 17.46
CA ASN A 101 -2.22 26.15 18.28
C ASN A 101 -3.64 26.36 17.76
N PHE A 102 -4.49 25.35 17.89
CA PHE A 102 -5.89 25.46 17.51
C PHE A 102 -6.82 25.13 18.66
N TYR A 103 -7.84 25.97 18.85
CA TYR A 103 -8.93 25.67 19.76
C TYR A 103 -10.23 25.52 18.98
N LEU A 104 -10.91 24.40 19.22
CA LEU A 104 -12.13 24.02 18.53
C LEU A 104 -13.26 23.94 19.54
N LYS A 105 -14.24 24.84 19.40
CA LYS A 105 -15.48 24.78 20.15
C LYS A 105 -16.53 24.08 19.32
N ASP A 106 -16.90 22.87 19.73
CA ASP A 106 -18.01 22.12 19.12
C ASP A 106 -19.32 22.89 19.32
N ILE A 107 -20.02 23.15 18.21
CA ILE A 107 -21.34 23.80 18.19
C ILE A 107 -22.44 22.85 17.70
N GLY A 108 -22.13 21.56 17.58
CA GLY A 108 -23.04 20.50 17.18
C GLY A 108 -23.02 20.20 15.69
N ASN A 109 -23.50 19.00 15.32
CA ASN A 109 -23.61 18.51 13.94
C ASN A 109 -22.28 18.52 13.16
N GLY A 110 -21.15 18.33 13.85
CA GLY A 110 -19.82 18.31 13.23
C GLY A 110 -19.30 19.69 12.81
N ASN A 111 -19.93 20.78 13.28
CA ASN A 111 -19.47 22.13 13.05
C ASN A 111 -18.69 22.65 14.26
N TYR A 112 -17.66 23.45 13.99
CA TYR A 112 -16.80 24.01 15.01
C TYR A 112 -16.69 25.52 14.84
N GLN A 113 -16.71 26.25 15.96
CA GLN A 113 -16.08 27.57 16.02
C GLN A 113 -14.60 27.34 16.31
N ALA A 114 -13.75 27.75 15.36
CA ALA A 114 -12.32 27.49 15.42
C ALA A 114 -11.52 28.78 15.62
N TYR A 115 -10.47 28.67 16.41
CA TYR A 115 -9.59 29.76 16.77
C TYR A 115 -8.14 29.31 16.64
N THR A 116 -7.30 30.20 16.10
CA THR A 116 -5.84 30.02 16.08
C THR A 116 -5.22 30.82 17.23
N VAL A 117 -4.13 30.30 17.76
CA VAL A 117 -3.31 30.96 18.78
C VAL A 117 -1.85 30.82 18.35
N ASP A 118 -1.20 31.95 18.10
CA ASP A 118 0.22 32.01 17.72
C ASP A 118 1.09 31.66 18.94
N ASP A 119 1.93 30.64 18.80
CA ASP A 119 2.85 30.17 19.85
C ASP A 119 3.74 31.28 20.41
N ASN A 120 4.11 32.28 19.60
CA ASN A 120 4.95 33.39 20.07
C ASN A 120 4.24 34.31 21.08
N GLY A 121 2.91 34.22 21.17
CA GLY A 121 2.08 34.99 22.10
C GLY A 121 1.62 34.21 23.34
N PHE A 122 1.77 32.88 23.37
CA PHE A 122 1.25 32.04 24.43
C PHE A 122 2.35 31.60 25.41
N SER A 123 2.27 32.06 26.66
CA SER A 123 3.21 31.71 27.73
C SER A 123 2.65 30.68 28.73
N GLY A 124 1.54 30.02 28.40
CA GLY A 124 0.80 29.11 29.28
C GLY A 124 -0.42 29.76 29.95
N GLY A 125 -1.31 28.93 30.52
CA GLY A 125 -2.53 29.40 31.21
C GLY A 125 -3.78 29.31 30.35
N ASP A 126 -4.67 30.30 30.46
CA ASP A 126 -5.95 30.33 29.75
C ASP A 126 -5.76 30.77 28.29
N ILE A 127 -5.72 29.80 27.38
CA ILE A 127 -5.47 30.04 25.95
C ILE A 127 -6.59 30.88 25.30
N THR A 128 -7.78 30.98 25.91
CA THR A 128 -8.90 31.78 25.37
C THR A 128 -8.62 33.27 25.27
N GLN A 129 -7.65 33.76 26.03
CA GLN A 129 -7.23 35.16 26.03
C GLN A 129 -6.44 35.55 24.77
N TYR A 130 -5.95 34.56 24.01
CA TYR A 130 -5.06 34.76 22.87
C TYR A 130 -5.69 34.35 21.53
N MET A 131 -6.93 33.86 21.56
CA MET A 131 -7.63 33.31 20.41
C MET A 131 -7.93 34.36 19.36
N LYS A 132 -7.50 34.07 18.12
CA LYS A 132 -7.94 34.80 16.93
C LYS A 132 -8.92 33.92 16.15
N PRO A 133 -10.07 34.45 15.73
CA PRO A 133 -11.04 33.65 14.98
C PRO A 133 -10.43 33.18 13.65
N MET A 134 -10.65 31.91 13.34
CA MET A 134 -10.30 31.36 12.02
C MET A 134 -11.41 31.66 11.02
N LEU A 135 -11.08 31.65 9.73
CA LEU A 135 -12.06 31.84 8.65
C LEU A 135 -13.02 30.65 8.59
N TYR A 136 -12.50 29.43 8.75
CA TYR A 136 -13.30 28.20 8.79
C TYR A 136 -12.48 27.02 9.34
N TRP A 137 -13.19 25.98 9.77
CA TRP A 137 -12.66 24.65 10.07
C TRP A 137 -13.69 23.62 9.60
N VAL A 138 -13.41 22.94 8.49
CA VAL A 138 -14.39 22.13 7.77
C VAL A 138 -13.90 20.70 7.65
N LYS A 139 -14.74 19.75 8.07
CA LYS A 139 -14.48 18.32 7.88
C LYS A 139 -14.57 18.00 6.40
N LEU A 140 -13.53 17.37 5.86
CA LEU A 140 -13.48 16.95 4.47
C LEU A 140 -14.11 15.56 4.32
N ASN A 141 -14.82 15.36 3.21
CA ASN A 141 -15.09 14.02 2.70
C ASN A 141 -13.75 13.45 2.18
N PRO A 142 -13.33 12.23 2.56
CA PRO A 142 -12.16 11.57 1.98
C PRO A 142 -12.10 11.63 0.44
N ASP A 143 -13.24 11.55 -0.26
CA ASP A 143 -13.31 11.67 -1.72
C ASP A 143 -12.77 13.02 -2.27
N ALA A 144 -12.75 14.06 -1.44
CA ALA A 144 -12.25 15.39 -1.80
C ALA A 144 -10.72 15.45 -1.89
N LEU A 145 -10.02 14.50 -1.26
CA LEU A 145 -8.55 14.37 -1.27
C LEU A 145 -8.07 13.74 -2.59
N THR A 146 -8.44 14.37 -3.69
CA THR A 146 -7.97 14.03 -5.03
C THR A 146 -6.47 14.32 -5.17
N LYS A 147 -5.82 13.73 -6.18
CA LYS A 147 -4.42 14.01 -6.51
C LYS A 147 -4.15 15.53 -6.57
N GLY A 148 -4.95 16.25 -7.37
CA GLY A 148 -4.80 17.70 -7.53
C GLY A 148 -5.04 18.51 -6.25
N TYR A 149 -5.88 18.03 -5.33
CA TYR A 149 -6.01 18.65 -4.01
C TYR A 149 -4.77 18.42 -3.15
N LEU A 150 -4.23 17.20 -3.14
CA LEU A 150 -3.07 16.84 -2.34
C LEU A 150 -1.77 17.50 -2.83
N ASP A 151 -1.65 17.80 -4.13
CA ASP A 151 -0.48 18.49 -4.72
C ASP A 151 -0.23 19.90 -4.12
N ASP A 152 -1.28 20.52 -3.58
CA ASP A 152 -1.18 21.79 -2.85
C ASP A 152 -0.48 21.64 -1.49
N TYR A 153 -0.51 20.44 -0.90
CA TYR A 153 -0.07 20.17 0.46
C TYR A 153 1.09 19.18 0.55
N PHE A 154 1.45 18.50 -0.54
CA PHE A 154 2.51 17.49 -0.59
C PHE A 154 3.32 17.54 -1.89
N ASP A 155 4.54 17.02 -1.85
CA ASP A 155 5.26 16.55 -3.05
C ASP A 155 4.79 15.12 -3.38
N GLU A 156 4.55 14.83 -4.66
CA GLU A 156 4.07 13.51 -5.12
C GLU A 156 4.98 12.34 -4.72
N LYS A 157 6.26 12.63 -4.44
CA LYS A 157 7.26 11.65 -4.00
C LYS A 157 7.16 11.33 -2.51
N GLU A 158 6.41 12.11 -1.73
CA GLU A 158 6.19 11.81 -0.31
C GLU A 158 5.34 10.55 -0.16
N THR A 159 5.79 9.64 0.70
CA THR A 159 5.06 8.40 1.01
C THR A 159 3.63 8.66 1.46
N ILE A 160 3.42 9.72 2.25
CA ILE A 160 2.09 10.11 2.76
C ILE A 160 1.15 10.50 1.62
N PHE A 161 1.65 11.20 0.58
CA PHE A 161 0.86 11.52 -0.59
C PHE A 161 0.36 10.26 -1.28
N GLN A 162 1.26 9.31 -1.52
CA GLN A 162 0.95 8.05 -2.19
C GLN A 162 -0.08 7.22 -1.41
N LEU A 163 0.04 7.19 -0.07
CA LEU A 163 -0.95 6.54 0.81
C LEU A 163 -2.33 7.18 0.72
N LEU A 164 -2.41 8.52 0.81
CA LEU A 164 -3.68 9.22 0.76
C LEU A 164 -4.37 9.02 -0.60
N VAL A 165 -3.62 9.02 -1.70
CA VAL A 165 -4.17 8.69 -3.03
C VAL A 165 -4.68 7.25 -3.06
N PHE A 166 -3.94 6.30 -2.49
CA PHE A 166 -4.37 4.89 -2.43
C PHE A 166 -5.67 4.74 -1.64
N LEU A 167 -5.77 5.31 -0.45
CA LEU A 167 -6.97 5.21 0.40
C LEU A 167 -8.24 5.75 -0.30
N ASN A 168 -8.09 6.73 -1.19
CA ASN A 168 -9.24 7.36 -1.85
C ASN A 168 -9.57 6.79 -3.23
N LYS A 169 -8.57 6.26 -3.97
CA LYS A 169 -8.75 5.80 -5.36
C LYS A 169 -8.46 4.32 -5.56
N GLY A 170 -7.99 3.64 -4.52
CA GLY A 170 -7.46 2.28 -4.61
C GLY A 170 -6.25 2.21 -5.53
N GLU A 171 -5.49 3.29 -5.71
CA GLU A 171 -4.34 3.33 -6.62
C GLU A 171 -3.08 3.81 -5.91
N LEU A 172 -2.02 3.01 -5.97
CA LEU A 172 -0.71 3.34 -5.47
C LEU A 172 0.28 3.30 -6.63
N SER A 173 1.15 4.31 -6.74
CA SER A 173 2.37 4.24 -7.53
C SER A 173 3.56 4.60 -6.66
N TYR A 174 4.64 3.85 -6.76
CA TYR A 174 5.87 4.12 -6.03
C TYR A 174 7.12 3.67 -6.81
N PRO A 175 8.24 4.42 -6.72
CA PRO A 175 9.51 3.99 -7.27
C PRO A 175 10.05 2.80 -6.48
N VAL A 176 10.72 1.88 -7.18
CA VAL A 176 11.38 0.70 -6.58
C VAL A 176 12.89 0.94 -6.57
N LYS A 177 13.51 0.89 -5.38
CA LYS A 177 14.96 1.02 -5.23
C LYS A 177 15.58 -0.31 -4.79
N ASP A 178 15.25 -0.75 -3.58
CA ASP A 178 15.98 -1.82 -2.90
C ASP A 178 15.25 -3.16 -3.00
N ASN A 179 13.94 -3.16 -2.70
CA ASN A 179 13.10 -4.36 -2.76
C ASN A 179 11.82 -4.10 -3.54
N ALA A 180 11.32 -5.11 -4.25
CA ALA A 180 10.10 -5.03 -5.03
C ALA A 180 9.12 -6.12 -4.58
N VAL A 181 7.82 -5.83 -4.62
CA VAL A 181 6.79 -6.83 -4.33
C VAL A 181 6.78 -7.88 -5.44
N THR A 182 6.87 -9.15 -5.08
CA THR A 182 6.84 -10.29 -6.00
C THR A 182 5.60 -11.17 -5.81
N VAL A 183 5.00 -11.17 -4.62
CA VAL A 183 3.77 -11.90 -4.33
C VAL A 183 2.83 -11.01 -3.51
N LEU A 184 1.57 -10.94 -3.92
CA LEU A 184 0.44 -10.52 -3.12
C LEU A 184 -0.50 -11.72 -2.99
N ALA A 185 -0.97 -11.99 -1.77
CA ALA A 185 -1.94 -13.04 -1.52
C ALA A 185 -2.96 -12.60 -0.46
N ASN A 186 -4.23 -12.80 -0.75
CA ASN A 186 -5.34 -12.68 0.19
C ASN A 186 -5.73 -14.06 0.69
N GLY A 187 -6.15 -14.14 1.95
CA GLY A 187 -6.65 -15.36 2.54
C GLY A 187 -7.26 -15.12 3.91
N ILE A 188 -7.39 -16.18 4.69
CA ILE A 188 -7.99 -16.11 6.03
C ILE A 188 -6.97 -16.60 7.06
N ASP A 189 -6.83 -15.85 8.13
CA ASP A 189 -6.16 -16.24 9.36
C ASP A 189 -7.01 -15.78 10.55
N GLN A 190 -8.01 -16.59 10.90
CA GLN A 190 -9.16 -16.22 11.77
C GLN A 190 -10.04 -15.06 11.24
N LYS A 191 -9.45 -14.12 10.49
CA LYS A 191 -10.03 -12.96 9.80
C LYS A 191 -9.33 -12.80 8.44
N PRO A 192 -9.88 -12.00 7.51
CA PRO A 192 -9.19 -11.70 6.25
C PRO A 192 -7.77 -11.19 6.51
N LEU A 193 -6.79 -11.74 5.78
CA LEU A 193 -5.37 -11.44 5.91
C LEU A 193 -4.78 -11.23 4.51
N TRP A 194 -4.08 -10.12 4.34
CA TRP A 194 -3.23 -9.88 3.19
C TRP A 194 -1.77 -10.16 3.54
N ALA A 195 -1.06 -10.82 2.64
CA ALA A 195 0.38 -11.02 2.69
C ALA A 195 1.03 -10.41 1.45
N ALA A 196 2.10 -9.64 1.65
CA ALA A 196 2.96 -9.13 0.60
C ALA A 196 4.38 -9.67 0.80
N VAL A 197 4.98 -10.22 -0.25
CA VAL A 197 6.37 -10.72 -0.26
C VAL A 197 7.20 -9.81 -1.16
N MET A 198 8.42 -9.49 -0.72
CA MET A 198 9.37 -8.71 -1.50
C MET A 198 10.70 -9.42 -1.69
N ASP A 199 11.30 -9.21 -2.87
CA ASP A 199 12.65 -9.63 -3.22
C ASP A 199 13.54 -8.44 -3.56
N LYS A 200 14.87 -8.64 -3.47
CA LYS A 200 15.83 -7.60 -3.85
C LYS A 200 15.71 -7.20 -5.31
N ASN A 201 15.51 -5.91 -5.52
CA ASN A 201 15.33 -5.32 -6.83
C ASN A 201 16.59 -5.42 -7.70
N SER A 202 17.78 -5.56 -7.11
CA SER A 202 19.03 -5.80 -7.86
C SER A 202 18.98 -7.03 -8.77
N SER A 203 18.06 -7.98 -8.51
CA SER A 203 17.84 -9.15 -9.35
C SER A 203 16.66 -9.02 -10.33
N LEU A 204 15.72 -8.11 -10.05
CA LEU A 204 14.46 -7.92 -10.79
C LEU A 204 14.53 -6.75 -11.78
N ASN A 205 15.27 -5.70 -11.44
CA ASN A 205 15.44 -4.47 -12.21
C ASN A 205 14.13 -3.73 -12.51
N TYR A 206 13.25 -3.62 -11.51
CA TYR A 206 12.06 -2.78 -11.60
C TYR A 206 12.40 -1.35 -11.21
N SER A 207 11.85 -0.39 -11.96
CA SER A 207 11.99 1.04 -11.67
C SER A 207 10.80 1.59 -10.89
N GLU A 208 9.61 1.02 -11.08
CA GLU A 208 8.35 1.49 -10.51
C GLU A 208 7.36 0.33 -10.38
N GLN A 209 6.54 0.37 -9.33
CA GLN A 209 5.44 -0.54 -9.09
C GLN A 209 4.13 0.22 -8.87
N ARG A 210 3.04 -0.32 -9.40
CA ARG A 210 1.69 0.22 -9.27
C ARG A 210 0.73 -0.84 -8.75
N ILE A 211 -0.07 -0.49 -7.75
CA ILE A 211 -1.12 -1.35 -7.18
C ILE A 211 -2.47 -0.71 -7.49
N LYS A 212 -3.42 -1.52 -7.99
CA LYS A 212 -4.81 -1.14 -8.18
C LYS A 212 -5.73 -2.06 -7.40
N GLU A 213 -6.53 -1.49 -6.50
CA GLU A 213 -7.72 -2.11 -5.92
C GLU A 213 -8.97 -1.69 -6.69
N SER A 214 -9.85 -2.65 -7.00
CA SER A 214 -11.06 -2.41 -7.82
C SER A 214 -12.14 -3.46 -7.62
N ASN A 215 -13.40 -3.05 -7.48
CA ASN A 215 -14.57 -3.95 -7.39
C ASN A 215 -14.85 -4.77 -8.67
N SER A 216 -14.12 -4.49 -9.75
CA SER A 216 -14.15 -5.27 -10.99
C SER A 216 -12.75 -5.42 -11.55
N TYR A 217 -12.49 -6.52 -12.28
CA TYR A 217 -11.17 -6.75 -12.85
C TYR A 217 -10.76 -5.56 -13.75
N PRO A 218 -9.67 -4.83 -13.42
CA PRO A 218 -9.46 -3.48 -13.93
C PRO A 218 -8.82 -3.48 -15.33
N SER A 219 -9.52 -4.03 -16.33
CA SER A 219 -8.99 -4.29 -17.67
C SER A 219 -8.51 -3.04 -18.40
N ASP A 220 -9.24 -1.92 -18.27
CA ASP A 220 -8.88 -0.68 -18.97
C ASP A 220 -7.71 0.02 -18.29
N TRP A 221 -7.64 -0.03 -16.96
CA TRP A 221 -6.47 0.41 -16.22
C TRP A 221 -5.23 -0.39 -16.64
N ILE A 222 -5.32 -1.74 -16.68
CA ILE A 222 -4.22 -2.62 -17.13
C ILE A 222 -3.75 -2.25 -18.53
N LYS A 223 -4.66 -2.00 -19.48
CA LYS A 223 -4.30 -1.61 -20.86
C LYS A 223 -3.56 -0.28 -20.89
N ASN A 224 -4.00 0.70 -20.09
CA ASN A 224 -3.29 1.98 -19.96
C ASN A 224 -1.89 1.77 -19.37
N GLN A 225 -1.76 0.92 -18.35
CA GLN A 225 -0.47 0.60 -17.73
C GLN A 225 0.49 -0.10 -18.70
N TRP A 226 0.00 -1.00 -19.55
CA TRP A 226 0.81 -1.61 -20.61
C TRP A 226 1.42 -0.57 -21.56
N SER A 227 0.66 0.49 -21.90
CA SER A 227 1.16 1.58 -22.76
C SER A 227 2.30 2.38 -22.11
N GLU A 228 2.42 2.34 -20.79
CA GLU A 228 3.48 2.97 -20.01
C GLU A 228 4.65 2.01 -19.67
N GLY A 229 4.61 0.78 -20.18
CA GLY A 229 5.64 -0.24 -19.99
C GLY A 229 5.54 -1.04 -18.68
N PHE A 230 4.38 -1.01 -18.02
CA PHE A 230 4.12 -1.86 -16.85
C PHE A 230 3.51 -3.19 -17.26
N TYR A 231 3.78 -4.24 -16.49
CA TYR A 231 3.24 -5.59 -16.72
C TYR A 231 2.69 -6.16 -15.42
N ILE A 232 1.61 -6.94 -15.49
CA ILE A 232 1.06 -7.65 -14.33
C ILE A 232 2.12 -8.60 -13.79
N THR A 233 2.50 -8.42 -12.54
CA THR A 233 3.49 -9.26 -11.85
C THR A 233 2.89 -10.00 -10.65
N SER A 234 1.81 -9.49 -10.06
CA SER A 234 1.03 -10.21 -9.07
C SER A 234 -0.42 -9.75 -9.10
N MET A 235 -1.35 -10.61 -8.73
CA MET A 235 -2.76 -10.26 -8.60
C MET A 235 -3.44 -11.24 -7.67
N ASP A 236 -4.41 -10.75 -6.91
CA ASP A 236 -5.30 -11.61 -6.14
C ASP A 236 -6.69 -10.98 -5.97
N PHE A 237 -7.62 -11.74 -5.41
CA PHE A 237 -8.98 -11.32 -5.14
C PHE A 237 -9.29 -11.39 -3.64
N ASP A 238 -9.82 -10.30 -3.10
CA ASP A 238 -10.34 -10.24 -1.74
C ASP A 238 -11.82 -10.64 -1.74
N ASP A 239 -12.11 -11.88 -1.38
CA ASP A 239 -13.49 -12.37 -1.27
C ASP A 239 -14.31 -11.61 -0.23
N SER A 240 -13.67 -11.08 0.83
CA SER A 240 -14.36 -10.39 1.91
C SER A 240 -14.85 -8.99 1.51
N LYS A 241 -14.12 -8.33 0.60
CA LYS A 241 -14.44 -7.00 0.06
C LYS A 241 -15.02 -7.05 -1.34
N ASN A 242 -14.98 -8.20 -2.01
CA ASN A 242 -15.30 -8.36 -3.42
C ASN A 242 -14.45 -7.41 -4.30
N THR A 243 -13.14 -7.34 -4.03
CA THR A 243 -12.19 -6.46 -4.73
C THR A 243 -11.04 -7.25 -5.37
N PHE A 244 -10.68 -6.88 -6.59
CA PHE A 244 -9.41 -7.31 -7.20
C PHE A 244 -8.29 -6.39 -6.74
N VAL A 245 -7.12 -6.98 -6.50
CA VAL A 245 -5.87 -6.27 -6.32
C VAL A 245 -4.91 -6.70 -7.43
N VAL A 246 -4.46 -5.74 -8.23
CA VAL A 246 -3.51 -5.98 -9.32
C VAL A 246 -2.24 -5.17 -9.08
N LEU A 247 -1.10 -5.85 -9.02
CA LEU A 247 0.22 -5.26 -9.00
C LEU A 247 0.82 -5.33 -10.41
N MET A 248 1.22 -4.18 -10.94
CA MET A 248 2.00 -4.09 -12.17
C MET A 248 3.37 -3.48 -11.91
N SER A 249 4.40 -3.99 -12.57
CA SER A 249 5.78 -3.52 -12.43
C SER A 249 6.34 -3.05 -13.75
N LYS A 250 7.14 -1.99 -13.72
CA LYS A 250 7.89 -1.46 -14.86
C LYS A 250 9.36 -1.82 -14.72
N GLY A 251 9.93 -2.44 -15.74
CA GLY A 251 11.32 -2.88 -15.75
C GLY A 251 11.75 -3.43 -17.10
N TYR A 252 13.03 -3.75 -17.24
CA TYR A 252 13.58 -4.33 -18.46
C TYR A 252 13.30 -5.84 -18.54
N GLY A 253 13.11 -6.36 -19.76
CA GLY A 253 13.01 -7.80 -20.01
C GLY A 253 11.60 -8.38 -20.02
N PHE A 254 10.56 -7.56 -19.87
CA PHE A 254 9.19 -8.02 -20.10
C PHE A 254 8.88 -8.07 -21.61
N GLY A 255 8.50 -9.26 -22.08
CA GLY A 255 7.91 -9.44 -23.41
C GLY A 255 6.40 -9.18 -23.41
N PRO A 256 5.74 -9.30 -24.58
CA PRO A 256 4.29 -9.18 -24.70
C PRO A 256 3.53 -9.97 -23.62
N GLN A 257 2.51 -9.37 -23.03
CA GLN A 257 1.64 -9.99 -22.02
C GLN A 257 0.20 -10.05 -22.51
N SER A 258 -0.50 -11.10 -22.12
CA SER A 258 -1.94 -11.25 -22.35
C SER A 258 -2.61 -11.86 -21.13
N TRP A 259 -3.91 -11.66 -21.00
CA TRP A 259 -4.70 -12.31 -19.96
C TRP A 259 -6.04 -12.80 -20.50
N LYS A 260 -6.62 -13.80 -19.83
CA LYS A 260 -7.91 -14.38 -20.16
C LYS A 260 -8.79 -14.48 -18.92
N LYS A 261 -9.99 -13.90 -19.01
CA LYS A 261 -11.11 -14.20 -18.11
C LYS A 261 -11.87 -15.41 -18.65
N SER A 262 -12.23 -16.35 -17.77
CA SER A 262 -13.03 -17.52 -18.12
C SER A 262 -13.77 -18.10 -16.90
N SER A 263 -15.00 -18.58 -17.07
CA SER A 263 -15.75 -19.26 -15.99
C SER A 263 -15.25 -20.68 -15.69
N THR A 264 -14.51 -21.27 -16.64
CA THR A 264 -13.78 -22.55 -16.48
C THR A 264 -12.30 -22.35 -16.72
N PHE A 265 -11.44 -23.22 -16.18
CA PHE A 265 -10.00 -23.08 -16.37
C PHE A 265 -9.65 -23.10 -17.88
N PRO A 266 -9.00 -22.05 -18.43
CA PRO A 266 -8.96 -21.79 -19.88
C PRO A 266 -7.88 -22.60 -20.60
N LYS A 267 -7.94 -23.93 -20.51
CA LYS A 267 -6.92 -24.85 -21.05
C LYS A 267 -6.62 -24.65 -22.54
N ASP A 268 -7.65 -24.48 -23.38
CA ASP A 268 -7.48 -24.40 -24.83
C ASP A 268 -6.77 -23.09 -25.22
N TRP A 269 -7.09 -21.99 -24.54
CA TRP A 269 -6.40 -20.71 -24.71
C TRP A 269 -4.95 -20.77 -24.23
N ILE A 270 -4.67 -21.47 -23.12
CA ILE A 270 -3.30 -21.68 -22.65
C ILE A 270 -2.50 -22.47 -23.70
N THR A 271 -3.08 -23.53 -24.28
CA THR A 271 -2.42 -24.32 -25.34
C THR A 271 -2.16 -23.49 -26.60
N GLU A 272 -3.11 -22.68 -27.04
CA GLU A 272 -2.92 -21.73 -28.14
C GLU A 272 -1.76 -20.77 -27.83
N LYS A 273 -1.72 -20.20 -26.63
CA LYS A 273 -0.70 -19.26 -26.20
C LYS A 273 0.69 -19.89 -26.03
N TRP A 274 0.77 -21.14 -25.62
CA TRP A 274 2.04 -21.89 -25.62
C TRP A 274 2.63 -22.03 -27.03
N ASN A 275 1.80 -22.21 -28.06
CA ASN A 275 2.28 -22.24 -29.45
C ASN A 275 2.83 -20.88 -29.93
N ASP A 276 2.44 -19.80 -29.24
CA ASP A 276 2.93 -18.44 -29.46
C ASP A 276 4.07 -18.06 -28.50
N ASP A 277 4.73 -19.01 -27.83
CA ASP A 277 5.83 -18.79 -26.86
C ASP A 277 5.44 -17.98 -25.61
N TYR A 278 4.16 -17.91 -25.26
CA TYR A 278 3.75 -17.37 -23.97
C TYR A 278 3.89 -18.44 -22.89
N SER A 279 4.01 -18.03 -21.63
CA SER A 279 3.92 -18.91 -20.47
C SER A 279 3.07 -18.27 -19.38
N ILE A 280 2.34 -19.08 -18.60
CA ILE A 280 1.60 -18.64 -17.41
C ILE A 280 2.58 -18.03 -16.42
N THR A 281 2.29 -16.81 -15.98
CA THR A 281 3.09 -16.04 -15.01
C THR A 281 2.29 -15.67 -13.77
N SER A 282 0.96 -15.56 -13.88
CA SER A 282 0.09 -15.32 -12.73
C SER A 282 -1.31 -15.85 -12.99
N MET A 283 -1.99 -16.25 -11.92
CA MET A 283 -3.37 -16.75 -11.94
C MET A 283 -4.07 -16.26 -10.68
N THR A 284 -5.34 -15.90 -10.81
CA THR A 284 -6.24 -15.68 -9.67
C THR A 284 -7.65 -16.14 -10.04
N ASN A 285 -8.47 -16.42 -9.04
CA ASN A 285 -9.90 -16.60 -9.20
C ASN A 285 -10.62 -15.51 -8.39
N GLY A 286 -11.61 -14.87 -9.00
CA GLY A 286 -12.40 -13.85 -8.33
C GLY A 286 -13.77 -13.72 -8.97
N GLY A 287 -14.81 -13.54 -8.15
CA GLY A 287 -16.19 -13.47 -8.63
C GLY A 287 -16.60 -14.67 -9.51
N GLY A 288 -16.14 -15.87 -9.15
CA GLY A 288 -16.44 -17.13 -9.86
C GLY A 288 -15.76 -17.31 -11.23
N ASN A 289 -14.76 -16.48 -11.55
CA ASN A 289 -14.04 -16.56 -12.82
C ASN A 289 -12.53 -16.70 -12.59
N TRP A 290 -11.90 -17.48 -13.46
CA TRP A 290 -10.46 -17.57 -13.60
C TRP A 290 -9.92 -16.39 -14.40
N TYR A 291 -8.81 -15.85 -13.93
CA TYR A 291 -8.00 -14.85 -14.62
C TYR A 291 -6.60 -15.41 -14.76
N VAL A 292 -6.21 -15.75 -15.98
CA VAL A 292 -4.88 -16.31 -16.29
C VAL A 292 -4.08 -15.29 -17.07
N VAL A 293 -2.91 -14.93 -16.57
CA VAL A 293 -1.94 -14.03 -17.22
C VAL A 293 -0.81 -14.88 -17.80
N MET A 294 -0.46 -14.59 -19.05
CA MET A 294 0.69 -15.20 -19.71
C MET A 294 1.58 -14.14 -20.36
N ASN A 295 2.89 -14.36 -20.30
CA ASN A 295 3.89 -13.47 -20.89
C ASN A 295 4.78 -14.25 -21.86
N LYS A 296 5.26 -13.57 -22.92
CA LYS A 296 6.44 -14.00 -23.66
C LYS A 296 7.71 -13.61 -22.91
N SER A 297 8.84 -14.19 -23.32
CA SER A 297 10.18 -13.82 -22.84
C SER A 297 10.39 -14.00 -21.34
N THR A 298 9.67 -14.96 -20.73
CA THR A 298 9.82 -15.31 -19.30
C THR A 298 11.16 -15.99 -18.98
N GLY A 299 11.84 -16.52 -20.00
CA GLY A 299 12.99 -17.39 -19.84
C GLY A 299 12.63 -18.83 -19.42
N PHE A 300 11.34 -19.17 -19.35
CA PHE A 300 10.89 -20.54 -19.15
C PHE A 300 11.08 -21.34 -20.45
N GLU A 301 11.49 -22.59 -20.32
CA GLU A 301 11.66 -23.49 -21.48
C GLU A 301 10.37 -24.26 -21.78
N THR A 302 9.93 -25.07 -20.82
CA THR A 302 8.71 -25.87 -20.92
C THR A 302 7.86 -25.63 -19.68
N GLN A 303 6.54 -25.63 -19.86
CA GLN A 303 5.58 -25.41 -18.80
C GLN A 303 4.50 -26.49 -18.82
N ARG A 304 4.05 -26.89 -17.64
CA ARG A 304 2.91 -27.78 -17.42
C ARG A 304 1.94 -27.10 -16.47
N TRP A 305 0.66 -27.43 -16.59
CA TRP A 305 -0.36 -27.04 -15.61
C TRP A 305 -1.19 -28.26 -15.20
N LYS A 306 -1.82 -28.16 -14.04
CA LYS A 306 -2.81 -29.15 -13.57
C LYS A 306 -3.90 -28.46 -12.78
N THR A 307 -5.15 -28.85 -13.05
CA THR A 307 -6.28 -28.60 -12.16
C THR A 307 -6.66 -29.87 -11.39
N SER A 308 -7.07 -29.73 -10.13
CA SER A 308 -7.40 -30.86 -9.25
C SER A 308 -8.29 -30.42 -8.09
N TYR A 309 -9.11 -31.32 -7.55
CA TYR A 309 -9.90 -31.04 -6.34
C TYR A 309 -9.01 -30.92 -5.10
N ASP A 310 -8.03 -31.82 -4.97
CA ASP A 310 -7.00 -31.76 -3.93
C ASP A 310 -5.67 -31.24 -4.47
N ILE A 311 -4.78 -30.78 -3.59
CA ILE A 311 -3.39 -30.46 -3.95
C ILE A 311 -2.73 -31.70 -4.60
N PRO A 312 -2.28 -31.62 -5.87
CA PRO A 312 -1.85 -32.80 -6.61
C PRO A 312 -0.41 -33.19 -6.25
N ARG A 313 -0.20 -33.72 -5.04
CA ARG A 313 1.13 -34.02 -4.45
C ARG A 313 2.03 -34.87 -5.35
N ASP A 314 1.53 -36.00 -5.84
CA ASP A 314 2.34 -36.92 -6.65
C ASP A 314 2.75 -36.26 -7.97
N TRP A 315 1.84 -35.50 -8.59
CA TRP A 315 2.17 -34.72 -9.79
C TRP A 315 3.25 -33.67 -9.51
N ILE A 316 3.19 -32.97 -8.37
CA ILE A 316 4.26 -32.03 -7.99
C ILE A 316 5.62 -32.75 -7.87
N ILE A 317 5.64 -33.91 -7.19
CA ILE A 317 6.86 -34.70 -6.97
C ILE A 317 7.43 -35.19 -8.31
N ASP A 318 6.60 -35.76 -9.18
CA ASP A 318 7.02 -36.23 -10.50
C ASP A 318 7.61 -35.09 -11.34
N ASN A 319 6.99 -33.91 -11.31
CA ASN A 319 7.47 -32.75 -12.04
C ASN A 319 8.75 -32.14 -11.45
N TRP A 320 8.91 -32.15 -10.12
CA TRP A 320 10.19 -31.82 -9.48
C TRP A 320 11.31 -32.77 -9.91
N ASN A 321 11.04 -34.08 -10.01
CA ASN A 321 12.02 -35.06 -10.52
C ASN A 321 12.42 -34.81 -11.98
N GLU A 322 11.57 -34.12 -12.75
CA GLU A 322 11.84 -33.69 -14.11
C GLU A 322 12.44 -32.27 -14.22
N ASN A 323 12.81 -31.63 -13.10
CA ASN A 323 13.35 -30.27 -12.99
C ASN A 323 12.36 -29.14 -13.33
N TYR A 324 11.06 -29.37 -13.23
CA TYR A 324 10.09 -28.28 -13.20
C TYR A 324 10.03 -27.71 -11.78
N ALA A 325 9.70 -26.43 -11.65
CA ALA A 325 9.39 -25.79 -10.37
C ALA A 325 8.00 -25.16 -10.43
N ILE A 326 7.24 -25.18 -9.32
CA ILE A 326 5.98 -24.45 -9.18
C ILE A 326 6.26 -22.96 -9.36
N THR A 327 5.58 -22.35 -10.32
CA THR A 327 5.73 -20.94 -10.70
C THR A 327 4.46 -20.13 -10.47
N SER A 328 3.29 -20.76 -10.41
CA SER A 328 2.05 -20.12 -9.98
C SER A 328 1.08 -21.16 -9.45
N ALA A 329 0.29 -20.78 -8.45
CA ALA A 329 -0.80 -21.59 -7.91
C ALA A 329 -1.95 -20.67 -7.51
N THR A 330 -3.17 -21.14 -7.69
CA THR A 330 -4.38 -20.47 -7.18
C THR A 330 -5.46 -21.53 -6.92
N TYR A 331 -6.49 -21.16 -6.17
CA TYR A 331 -7.68 -21.97 -5.97
C TYR A 331 -8.90 -21.18 -6.42
N GLY A 332 -9.84 -21.87 -7.05
CA GLY A 332 -11.03 -21.22 -7.56
C GLY A 332 -12.03 -22.22 -8.08
N ASN A 333 -13.32 -21.88 -7.99
CA ASN A 333 -14.40 -22.73 -8.50
C ASN A 333 -14.29 -24.20 -8.06
N GLY A 334 -13.83 -24.45 -6.83
CA GLY A 334 -13.66 -25.80 -6.26
C GLY A 334 -12.45 -26.60 -6.76
N LEU A 335 -11.49 -25.96 -7.43
CA LEU A 335 -10.29 -26.61 -7.96
C LEU A 335 -9.04 -25.82 -7.60
N TRP A 336 -7.98 -26.53 -7.23
CA TRP A 336 -6.61 -26.05 -7.30
C TRP A 336 -6.15 -25.99 -8.75
N ALA A 337 -5.48 -24.91 -9.14
CA ALA A 337 -4.77 -24.79 -10.42
C ALA A 337 -3.30 -24.45 -10.16
N LEU A 338 -2.38 -25.29 -10.64
CA LEU A 338 -0.94 -25.08 -10.52
C LEU A 338 -0.30 -25.02 -11.90
N SER A 339 0.71 -24.17 -12.06
CA SER A 339 1.66 -24.22 -13.17
C SER A 339 3.07 -24.50 -12.64
N MET A 340 3.81 -25.34 -13.37
CA MET A 340 5.22 -25.60 -13.12
C MET A 340 6.04 -25.40 -14.39
N SER A 341 7.20 -24.77 -14.28
CA SER A 341 8.05 -24.40 -15.41
C SER A 341 9.50 -24.88 -15.23
N LYS A 342 10.15 -25.30 -16.33
CA LYS A 342 11.61 -25.44 -16.41
C LYS A 342 12.29 -24.10 -16.65
N ALA A 343 13.58 -24.01 -16.30
CA ALA A 343 14.39 -22.81 -16.42
C ALA A 343 13.81 -21.58 -15.67
N SER A 344 12.97 -21.81 -14.66
CA SER A 344 12.38 -20.77 -13.81
C SER A 344 13.40 -20.01 -12.96
N LYS A 345 14.66 -20.48 -12.93
CA LYS A 345 15.73 -20.04 -12.02
C LYS A 345 15.40 -20.24 -10.54
N LEU A 346 14.30 -20.93 -10.23
CA LEU A 346 13.98 -21.38 -8.87
C LEU A 346 14.78 -22.65 -8.58
N GLY A 347 15.53 -22.66 -7.48
CA GLY A 347 16.23 -23.86 -7.02
C GLY A 347 15.29 -24.82 -6.28
N ALA A 348 15.86 -25.57 -5.34
CA ALA A 348 15.10 -26.58 -4.58
C ALA A 348 13.85 -25.98 -3.92
N GLN A 349 12.69 -26.59 -4.13
CA GLN A 349 11.42 -26.12 -3.58
C GLN A 349 10.94 -26.95 -2.39
N THR A 350 10.15 -26.31 -1.55
CA THR A 350 9.34 -26.94 -0.51
C THR A 350 8.00 -26.23 -0.47
N TRP A 351 6.93 -26.93 -0.08
CA TRP A 351 5.63 -26.31 0.12
C TRP A 351 4.96 -26.85 1.38
N LYS A 352 4.00 -26.09 1.90
CA LYS A 352 3.14 -26.49 3.01
C LYS A 352 1.72 -25.97 2.78
N THR A 353 0.75 -26.76 3.23
CA THR A 353 -0.61 -26.28 3.45
C THR A 353 -0.94 -26.17 4.94
N GLN A 354 -1.71 -25.14 5.31
CA GLN A 354 -2.13 -24.91 6.70
C GLN A 354 -3.38 -24.01 6.73
N VAL A 355 -4.31 -24.28 7.64
CA VAL A 355 -5.54 -23.46 7.80
C VAL A 355 -5.18 -22.01 8.16
N GLU A 356 -4.37 -21.84 9.20
CA GLU A 356 -3.83 -20.55 9.64
C GLU A 356 -2.57 -20.19 8.84
N TYR A 357 -2.24 -18.90 8.83
CA TYR A 357 -1.05 -18.41 8.15
C TYR A 357 0.22 -19.07 8.73
N PRO A 358 1.03 -19.80 7.94
CA PRO A 358 2.07 -20.70 8.48
C PRO A 358 3.38 -19.96 8.84
N SER A 359 3.32 -18.93 9.68
CA SER A 359 4.45 -18.05 10.02
C SER A 359 5.67 -18.81 10.58
N ASP A 360 5.49 -19.69 11.56
CA ASP A 360 6.58 -20.47 12.16
C ASP A 360 7.31 -21.32 11.13
N TRP A 361 6.56 -21.95 10.21
CA TRP A 361 7.16 -22.76 9.16
C TRP A 361 7.88 -21.91 8.12
N ILE A 362 7.32 -20.74 7.76
CA ILE A 362 8.00 -19.78 6.87
C ILE A 362 9.34 -19.36 7.49
N ILE A 363 9.38 -19.02 8.78
CA ILE A 363 10.60 -18.66 9.50
C ILE A 363 11.60 -19.82 9.52
N GLU A 364 11.15 -21.03 9.87
CA GLU A 364 12.01 -22.22 9.89
C GLU A 364 12.66 -22.51 8.52
N ARG A 365 11.92 -22.30 7.43
CA ARG A 365 12.43 -22.49 6.06
C ARG A 365 13.29 -21.33 5.60
N ALA A 366 12.94 -20.11 6.01
CA ALA A 366 13.74 -18.92 5.81
C ALA A 366 15.15 -19.08 6.37
N ASP A 367 15.28 -19.59 7.60
CA ASP A 367 16.58 -19.87 8.25
C ASP A 367 17.42 -20.91 7.49
N LYS A 368 16.77 -21.72 6.63
CA LYS A 368 17.41 -22.72 5.77
C LYS A 368 17.67 -22.19 4.35
N GLY A 369 17.52 -20.89 4.12
CA GLY A 369 17.79 -20.21 2.85
C GLY A 369 16.71 -20.37 1.79
N TYR A 370 15.47 -20.66 2.19
CA TYR A 370 14.32 -20.65 1.28
C TYR A 370 13.59 -19.31 1.35
N SER A 371 13.08 -18.83 0.22
CA SER A 371 12.29 -17.60 0.11
C SER A 371 10.92 -17.92 -0.46
N ILE A 372 9.87 -17.20 -0.04
CA ILE A 372 8.51 -17.40 -0.59
C ILE A 372 8.52 -17.03 -2.07
N THR A 373 7.95 -17.90 -2.90
CA THR A 373 7.93 -17.74 -4.37
C THR A 373 6.54 -17.88 -4.97
N SER A 374 5.61 -18.49 -4.23
CA SER A 374 4.18 -18.49 -4.56
C SER A 374 3.39 -18.68 -3.26
N MET A 375 2.27 -18.00 -3.15
CA MET A 375 1.38 -18.05 -2.00
C MET A 375 -0.05 -17.84 -2.50
N THR A 376 -0.98 -18.61 -1.96
CA THR A 376 -2.41 -18.47 -2.26
C THR A 376 -3.21 -19.08 -1.12
N TYR A 377 -4.43 -18.63 -0.92
CA TYR A 377 -5.38 -19.23 -0.01
C TYR A 377 -6.54 -19.85 -0.80
N GLY A 378 -6.99 -21.01 -0.37
CA GLY A 378 -7.99 -21.78 -1.09
C GLY A 378 -8.41 -22.99 -0.31
N ASP A 379 -9.64 -23.46 -0.51
CA ASP A 379 -10.12 -24.69 0.13
C ASP A 379 -9.97 -24.70 1.66
N GLY A 380 -10.08 -23.52 2.30
CA GLY A 380 -9.92 -23.38 3.75
C GLY A 380 -8.48 -23.41 4.25
N MET A 381 -7.48 -23.33 3.37
CA MET A 381 -6.05 -23.37 3.75
C MET A 381 -5.15 -22.49 2.87
N TRP A 382 -4.09 -21.99 3.47
CA TRP A 382 -2.95 -21.44 2.76
C TRP A 382 -2.19 -22.55 2.04
N LEU A 383 -1.74 -22.30 0.82
CA LEU A 383 -0.64 -23.00 0.16
C LEU A 383 0.54 -22.03 0.03
N VAL A 384 1.66 -22.35 0.68
CA VAL A 384 2.89 -21.55 0.61
C VAL A 384 3.98 -22.39 -0.04
N VAL A 385 4.56 -21.87 -1.12
CA VAL A 385 5.68 -22.47 -1.83
C VAL A 385 6.93 -21.60 -1.64
N MET A 386 7.98 -22.21 -1.14
CA MET A 386 9.27 -21.55 -0.94
C MET A 386 10.37 -22.24 -1.75
N SER A 387 11.31 -21.47 -2.28
CA SER A 387 12.40 -21.96 -3.14
C SER A 387 13.75 -21.50 -2.61
N LYS A 388 14.78 -22.35 -2.68
CA LYS A 388 16.17 -21.92 -2.48
C LYS A 388 16.63 -21.19 -3.73
N ASN A 389 16.99 -19.92 -3.63
CA ASN A 389 17.54 -19.18 -4.77
C ASN A 389 18.63 -18.19 -4.31
N PRO A 390 19.84 -18.18 -4.91
CA PRO A 390 20.87 -17.19 -4.59
C PRO A 390 20.45 -15.73 -4.84
N THR A 391 19.41 -15.47 -5.65
CA THR A 391 18.94 -14.11 -5.95
C THR A 391 17.90 -13.57 -4.96
N ASN A 392 17.16 -14.45 -4.29
CA ASN A 392 16.03 -14.08 -3.41
C ASN A 392 16.53 -14.03 -1.97
N THR A 393 16.98 -12.87 -1.53
CA THR A 393 17.72 -12.72 -0.27
C THR A 393 16.90 -12.13 0.87
N THR A 394 15.58 -12.01 0.72
CA THR A 394 14.69 -11.44 1.73
C THR A 394 13.49 -12.34 2.02
N ASN A 395 13.45 -12.91 3.23
CA ASN A 395 12.38 -13.80 3.71
C ASN A 395 11.29 -13.04 4.48
N ARG A 396 10.98 -11.81 4.06
CA ARG A 396 10.04 -10.95 4.79
C ARG A 396 8.75 -10.88 4.00
N SER A 397 7.74 -11.58 4.48
CA SER A 397 6.35 -11.24 4.19
C SER A 397 5.90 -10.16 5.16
N GLY A 398 5.39 -9.04 4.64
CA GLY A 398 4.55 -8.15 5.42
C GLY A 398 3.14 -8.73 5.45
N ILE A 399 2.52 -8.80 6.62
CA ILE A 399 1.13 -9.21 6.75
C ILE A 399 0.32 -8.08 7.38
N SER A 400 -0.93 -7.94 6.95
CA SER A 400 -1.90 -7.03 7.54
C SER A 400 -3.28 -7.67 7.49
N TYR A 401 -4.04 -7.50 8.57
CA TYR A 401 -5.42 -7.95 8.61
C TYR A 401 -6.30 -6.98 7.83
N GLN A 402 -7.28 -7.51 7.10
CA GLN A 402 -8.27 -6.78 6.29
C GLN A 402 -7.71 -6.05 5.06
N ASP A 403 -6.57 -5.37 5.16
CA ASP A 403 -6.03 -4.51 4.11
C ASP A 403 -4.64 -4.94 3.63
N ILE A 404 -4.30 -4.60 2.40
CA ILE A 404 -2.94 -4.77 1.85
C ILE A 404 -1.96 -4.00 2.76
N PRO A 405 -0.80 -4.58 3.14
CA PRO A 405 0.19 -3.93 4.01
C PRO A 405 1.00 -2.84 3.27
N ILE A 406 0.33 -1.78 2.83
CA ILE A 406 0.91 -0.72 1.98
C ILE A 406 2.01 0.06 2.71
N ASP A 407 1.84 0.33 4.02
CA ASP A 407 2.87 0.96 4.85
C ASP A 407 4.18 0.17 4.84
N TRP A 408 4.06 -1.15 5.02
CA TRP A 408 5.19 -2.07 5.01
C TRP A 408 5.82 -2.13 3.62
N ILE A 409 5.01 -2.18 2.55
CA ILE A 409 5.49 -2.15 1.16
C ILE A 409 6.32 -0.89 0.91
N LEU A 410 5.77 0.30 1.20
CA LEU A 410 6.45 1.57 0.93
C LEU A 410 7.73 1.73 1.75
N LYS A 411 7.73 1.26 3.01
CA LYS A 411 8.91 1.26 3.89
C LYS A 411 10.01 0.34 3.40
N ASN A 412 9.69 -0.77 2.74
CA ASN A 412 10.70 -1.74 2.28
C ASN A 412 11.08 -1.55 0.80
N ALA A 413 10.33 -0.75 0.03
CA ALA A 413 10.63 -0.48 -1.38
C ALA A 413 11.74 0.58 -1.60
N GLN A 414 11.89 1.53 -0.67
CA GLN A 414 12.68 2.75 -0.88
C GLN A 414 13.96 2.86 -0.04
N TYR A 415 14.22 1.90 0.86
CA TYR A 415 15.27 1.97 1.90
C TYR A 415 16.35 0.92 1.77
#